data_AF-A0A2I4CPR9-F1
#
_entry.id   AF-A0A2I4CPR9-F1
#
_cell.length_a   1.000
_cell.length_b   1.000
_cell.length_c   1.000
_cell.angle_alpha   90.00
_cell.angle_beta   90.00
_cell.angle_gamma   90.00
#
_symmetry.space_group_name_H-M   'P 1'
#
loop_
_entity.id
_entity.type
_entity.pdbx_description
1 polymer ?
#
loop_
_entity_poly.entity_id
_entity_poly.type
_entity_poly.pdbx_seq_one_letter_code
_entity_poly.pdbx_strand_id
1 'polypeptide(L)'
;MDINSPKTTSQSLLLCGNGQGVCEKLLLKPKTTKALQTERVPRSSVLERLQTFLPQMAEANKKLIQQIAEAPAGHFDIENVKEAEKVIEMDVAVVELDESDDQSSEDEETSDSDDEDDDDDDDDGREIAEKNLKLP
;
A
#
# COMPACT_ATOMS: atom_id res chain seq x y z
N MET A 1 -38.60 32.83 10.40
CA MET A 1 -37.68 31.94 9.65
C MET A 1 -38.30 30.56 9.73
N ASP A 2 -39.33 30.32 8.92
CA ASP A 2 -40.15 29.12 9.01
C ASP A 2 -39.62 28.07 8.02
N ILE A 3 -38.95 27.05 8.54
CA ILE A 3 -38.17 26.06 7.77
C ILE A 3 -39.05 24.89 7.30
N ASN A 4 -40.35 25.11 7.09
CA ASN A 4 -41.29 24.03 6.82
C ASN A 4 -42.10 24.29 5.54
N SER A 5 -41.39 24.43 4.42
CA SER A 5 -42.00 24.26 3.10
C SER A 5 -42.13 22.76 2.79
N PRO A 6 -43.29 22.26 2.32
CA PRO A 6 -43.43 20.87 1.93
C PRO A 6 -42.45 20.56 0.80
N LYS A 7 -41.45 19.71 1.08
CA LYS A 7 -40.48 19.25 0.08
C LYS A 7 -41.25 18.44 -0.96
N THR A 8 -41.33 18.94 -2.19
CA THR A 8 -41.87 18.22 -3.34
C THR A 8 -40.90 17.11 -3.73
N THR A 9 -40.92 16.01 -2.99
CA THR A 9 -40.13 14.84 -3.34
C THR A 9 -40.83 14.09 -4.46
N SER A 10 -40.15 13.94 -5.60
CA SER A 10 -40.69 13.23 -6.75
C SER A 10 -40.74 11.74 -6.43
N GLN A 11 -41.91 11.24 -6.01
CA GLN A 11 -42.12 9.82 -5.71
C GLN A 11 -41.89 8.90 -6.92
N SER A 12 -41.92 9.46 -8.14
CA SER A 12 -41.54 8.77 -9.37
C SER A 12 -40.07 8.35 -9.42
N LEU A 13 -39.16 9.05 -8.73
CA LEU A 13 -37.73 8.72 -8.67
C LEU A 13 -37.40 7.70 -7.58
N LEU A 14 -38.29 7.53 -6.60
CA LEU A 14 -38.14 6.60 -5.47
C LEU A 14 -38.51 5.15 -5.83
N LEU A 15 -39.27 4.93 -6.92
CA LEU A 15 -39.67 3.59 -7.39
C LEU A 15 -38.63 2.91 -8.32
N CYS A 16 -37.35 3.28 -8.21
CA CYS A 16 -36.29 2.64 -8.98
C CYS A 16 -36.05 1.21 -8.48
N GLY A 17 -36.68 0.24 -9.11
CA GLY A 17 -36.49 -1.19 -8.78
C GLY A 17 -37.51 -2.12 -9.41
N ASN A 18 -38.73 -1.64 -9.74
CA ASN A 18 -39.83 -2.51 -10.15
C ASN A 18 -40.52 -2.11 -11.48
N GLY A 19 -40.01 -1.11 -12.20
CA GLY A 19 -40.67 -0.57 -13.40
C GLY A 19 -39.80 -0.61 -14.65
N GLN A 20 -40.30 -1.24 -15.72
CA GLN A 20 -39.73 -1.26 -17.08
C GLN A 20 -39.52 0.13 -17.72
N GLY A 21 -39.92 1.22 -17.06
CA GLY A 21 -39.95 2.58 -17.63
C GLY A 21 -38.69 3.44 -17.45
N VAL A 22 -37.71 3.04 -16.64
CA VAL A 22 -36.45 3.83 -16.48
C VAL A 22 -35.60 3.77 -17.75
N CYS A 23 -35.63 2.66 -18.48
CA CYS A 23 -34.88 2.52 -19.72
C CYS A 23 -35.43 3.44 -20.84
N GLU A 24 -36.75 3.58 -20.92
CA GLU A 24 -37.42 4.38 -21.95
C GLU A 24 -37.27 5.89 -21.74
N LYS A 25 -37.40 6.36 -20.50
CA LYS A 25 -37.30 7.80 -20.17
C LYS A 25 -35.88 8.35 -20.25
N LEU A 26 -34.89 7.49 -20.03
CA LEU A 26 -33.47 7.87 -20.02
C LEU A 26 -32.77 7.51 -21.33
N LEU A 27 -33.51 7.04 -22.35
CA LEU A 27 -32.96 6.53 -23.62
C LEU A 27 -31.86 5.47 -23.40
N LEU A 28 -31.91 4.77 -22.26
CA LEU A 28 -30.98 3.72 -21.92
C LEU A 28 -31.44 2.47 -22.66
N LYS A 29 -30.60 1.94 -23.55
CA LYS A 29 -30.90 0.67 -24.21
C LYS A 29 -31.07 -0.41 -23.12
N PRO A 30 -32.14 -1.23 -23.16
CA PRO A 30 -32.37 -2.27 -22.17
C PRO A 30 -31.13 -3.18 -22.15
N LYS A 31 -30.45 -3.20 -21.01
CA LYS A 31 -29.22 -3.98 -20.86
C LYS A 31 -29.58 -5.45 -20.95
N THR A 32 -28.90 -6.15 -21.86
CA THR A 32 -28.94 -7.61 -22.01
C THR A 32 -28.76 -8.28 -20.65
N THR A 33 -29.55 -9.30 -20.35
CA THR A 33 -29.60 -10.11 -19.12
C THR A 33 -28.33 -10.92 -18.83
N LYS A 34 -27.17 -10.51 -19.34
CA LYS A 34 -25.88 -11.04 -18.89
C LYS A 34 -25.61 -10.45 -17.52
N ALA A 35 -25.62 -11.31 -16.50
CA ALA A 35 -25.16 -10.95 -15.16
C ALA A 35 -23.77 -10.30 -15.28
N LEU A 36 -23.63 -9.10 -14.73
CA LEU A 36 -22.33 -8.44 -14.64
C LEU A 36 -21.44 -9.33 -13.78
N GLN A 37 -20.42 -9.93 -14.38
CA GLN A 37 -19.45 -10.74 -13.67
C GLN A 37 -18.34 -9.81 -13.18
N THR A 38 -18.13 -9.78 -11.87
CA THR A 38 -16.96 -9.16 -11.28
C THR A 38 -15.89 -10.22 -11.10
N GLU A 39 -14.72 -10.00 -11.68
CA GLU A 39 -13.55 -10.85 -11.44
C GLU A 39 -12.74 -10.27 -10.28
N ARG A 40 -12.18 -11.15 -9.46
CA ARG A 40 -11.31 -10.75 -8.35
C ARG A 40 -9.92 -10.50 -8.90
N VAL A 41 -9.37 -9.32 -8.67
CA VAL A 41 -7.99 -8.99 -9.08
C VAL A 41 -7.02 -10.00 -8.44
N PRO A 42 -6.08 -10.58 -9.20
CA PRO A 42 -5.03 -11.43 -8.67
C PRO A 42 -4.23 -10.70 -7.58
N ARG A 43 -3.68 -11.45 -6.62
CA ARG A 43 -2.78 -10.87 -5.62
C ARG A 43 -1.46 -10.45 -6.29
N SER A 44 -0.88 -9.35 -5.84
CA SER A 44 0.42 -8.92 -6.36
C SER A 44 1.53 -9.88 -5.91
N SER A 45 2.48 -10.12 -6.81
CA SER A 45 3.67 -10.95 -6.57
C SER A 45 4.50 -10.44 -5.39
N VAL A 46 4.56 -9.12 -5.20
CA VAL A 46 5.24 -8.48 -4.07
C VAL A 46 4.58 -8.84 -2.74
N LEU A 47 3.25 -8.80 -2.66
CA LEU A 47 2.54 -9.15 -1.41
C LEU A 47 2.70 -10.63 -1.06
N GLU A 48 2.79 -11.51 -2.06
CA GLU A 48 3.09 -12.92 -1.86
C GLU A 48 4.51 -13.14 -1.30
N ARG A 49 5.51 -12.43 -1.83
CA ARG A 49 6.88 -12.47 -1.31
C ARG A 49 6.96 -11.95 0.13
N LEU A 50 6.26 -10.87 0.46
CA LEU A 50 6.23 -10.35 1.84
C LEU A 50 5.59 -11.33 2.81
N GLN A 51 4.54 -12.04 2.38
CA GLN A 51 3.86 -13.05 3.21
C GLN A 51 4.82 -14.17 3.64
N THR A 52 5.78 -14.55 2.78
CA THR A 52 6.77 -15.59 3.09
C THR A 52 8.01 -15.06 3.81
N PHE A 53 8.43 -13.82 3.51
CA PHE A 53 9.64 -13.21 4.05
C PHE A 53 9.52 -12.80 5.53
N LEU A 54 8.40 -12.15 5.92
CA LEU A 54 8.27 -11.61 7.28
C LEU A 54 8.40 -12.66 8.39
N PRO A 55 7.83 -13.87 8.28
CA PRO A 55 8.04 -14.93 9.26
C PRO A 55 9.51 -15.37 9.37
N GLN A 56 10.21 -15.49 8.24
CA GLN A 56 11.63 -15.88 8.20
C GLN A 56 12.52 -14.82 8.85
N MET A 57 12.26 -13.54 8.54
CA MET A 57 12.95 -12.41 9.16
C MET A 57 12.70 -12.36 10.67
N ALA A 58 11.47 -12.59 11.12
CA ALA A 58 11.14 -12.62 12.55
C ALA A 58 11.86 -13.77 13.28
N GLU A 59 11.99 -14.94 12.66
CA GLU A 59 12.78 -16.05 13.21
C GLU A 59 14.27 -15.72 13.27
N ALA A 60 14.82 -15.15 12.20
CA ALA A 60 16.21 -14.72 12.14
C ALA A 60 16.53 -13.68 13.24
N ASN A 61 15.64 -12.70 13.44
CA ASN A 61 15.79 -11.68 14.47
C ASN A 61 15.79 -12.29 15.88
N LYS A 62 14.90 -13.25 16.16
CA LYS A 62 14.89 -13.97 17.46
C LYS A 62 16.20 -14.71 17.69
N LYS A 63 16.71 -15.40 16.66
CA LYS A 63 18.00 -16.10 16.73
C LYS A 63 19.15 -15.12 16.98
N LEU A 64 19.16 -13.99 16.29
CA LEU A 64 20.17 -12.95 16.46
C LEU A 64 20.17 -12.41 17.90
N ILE A 65 18.99 -12.13 18.48
CA ILE A 65 18.88 -11.68 19.87
C ILE A 65 19.46 -12.72 20.85
N GLN A 66 19.18 -14.01 20.64
CA GLN A 66 19.76 -15.09 21.46
C GLN A 66 21.28 -15.11 21.36
N GLN A 67 21.82 -14.98 20.15
CA GLN A 67 23.26 -14.96 19.91
C GLN A 67 23.94 -13.74 20.50
N ILE A 68 23.32 -12.55 20.43
CA ILE A 68 23.83 -11.33 21.07
C ILE A 68 23.93 -11.50 22.58
N ALA A 69 22.97 -12.19 23.20
CA ALA A 69 22.99 -12.44 24.65
C ALA A 69 24.10 -13.43 25.08
N GLU A 70 24.48 -14.37 24.21
CA GLU A 70 25.53 -15.35 24.49
C GLU A 70 26.93 -14.84 24.13
N ALA A 71 27.05 -14.02 23.10
CA ALA A 71 28.32 -13.57 22.56
C ALA A 71 28.99 -12.47 23.42
N PRO A 72 30.32 -12.34 23.34
CA PRO A 72 31.05 -11.23 23.96
C PRO A 72 30.58 -9.87 23.45
N ALA A 73 30.69 -8.85 24.31
CA ALA A 73 30.42 -7.47 23.94
C ALA A 73 31.27 -7.03 22.73
N GLY A 74 30.62 -6.45 21.73
CA GLY A 74 31.27 -5.99 20.50
C GLY A 74 31.46 -7.06 19.41
N HIS A 75 31.03 -8.31 19.63
CA HIS A 75 31.10 -9.35 18.58
C HIS A 75 30.19 -9.05 17.38
N PHE A 76 29.03 -8.43 17.64
CA PHE A 76 28.05 -8.01 16.62
C PHE A 76 28.12 -6.50 16.33
N ASP A 77 29.25 -5.85 16.61
CA ASP A 77 29.46 -4.45 16.30
C ASP A 77 29.83 -4.28 14.82
N ILE A 78 28.85 -3.88 14.01
CA ILE A 78 29.01 -3.69 12.56
C ILE A 78 29.90 -2.48 12.21
N GLU A 79 30.21 -1.61 13.17
CA GLU A 79 31.08 -0.44 12.96
C GLU A 79 32.55 -0.75 13.32
N ASN A 80 32.82 -1.91 13.92
CA ASN A 80 34.16 -2.28 14.37
C ASN A 80 35.09 -2.69 13.21
N VAL A 81 35.69 -1.72 12.55
CA VAL A 81 36.63 -1.90 11.41
C VAL A 81 38.10 -2.08 11.82
N LYS A 82 38.40 -2.34 13.10
CA LYS A 82 39.79 -2.36 13.62
C LYS A 82 40.65 -3.48 13.04
N GLU A 83 40.05 -4.62 12.72
CA GLU A 83 40.75 -5.81 12.20
C GLU A 83 40.53 -6.00 10.70
N ALA A 84 39.73 -5.15 10.06
CA ALA A 84 39.38 -5.23 8.64
C ALA A 84 40.31 -4.39 7.75
N GLU A 85 40.39 -4.76 6.47
CA GLU A 85 41.07 -3.95 5.46
C GLU A 85 40.29 -2.65 5.19
N LYS A 86 40.99 -1.57 4.86
CA LYS A 86 40.36 -0.26 4.57
C LYS A 86 39.79 -0.25 3.14
N VAL A 87 38.72 -1.00 2.93
CA VAL A 87 37.98 -1.09 1.67
C VAL A 87 36.52 -0.70 1.90
N ILE A 88 35.88 -0.12 0.88
CA ILE A 88 34.44 0.16 0.88
C ILE A 88 33.78 -0.97 0.10
N GLU A 89 33.13 -1.89 0.82
CA GLU A 89 32.30 -2.94 0.23
C GLU A 89 30.88 -2.41 -0.01
N MET A 90 30.32 -2.66 -1.18
CA MET A 90 29.00 -2.18 -1.58
C MET A 90 28.18 -3.34 -2.14
N ASP A 91 27.18 -3.77 -1.38
CA ASP A 91 26.22 -4.78 -1.82
C ASP A 91 25.17 -4.14 -2.74
N VAL A 92 25.35 -4.31 -4.06
CA VAL A 92 24.40 -3.82 -5.06
C VAL A 92 23.41 -4.93 -5.41
N ALA A 93 22.16 -4.78 -4.98
CA ALA A 93 21.08 -5.69 -5.36
C ALA A 93 20.34 -5.14 -6.60
N VAL A 94 20.47 -5.82 -7.73
CA VAL A 94 19.68 -5.55 -8.94
C VAL A 94 18.44 -6.43 -8.88
N VAL A 95 17.27 -5.82 -8.72
CA VAL A 95 15.98 -6.51 -8.79
C VAL A 95 15.37 -6.16 -10.14
N GLU A 96 15.19 -7.18 -10.99
CA GLU A 96 14.38 -7.06 -12.20
C GLU A 96 12.93 -6.79 -11.77
N LEU A 97 12.51 -5.53 -11.87
CA LEU A 97 11.12 -5.16 -11.84
C LEU A 97 10.59 -5.55 -13.22
N ASP A 98 9.80 -6.62 -13.30
CA ASP A 98 9.09 -6.97 -14.54
C ASP A 98 8.27 -5.74 -14.97
N GLU A 99 8.83 -5.01 -15.92
CA GLU A 99 8.24 -3.87 -16.60
C GLU A 99 6.97 -4.38 -17.28
N SER A 100 5.83 -4.08 -16.65
CA SER A 100 4.57 -4.13 -17.36
C SER A 100 4.70 -3.12 -18.49
N ASP A 101 4.62 -3.57 -19.74
CA ASP A 101 4.72 -2.76 -20.97
C ASP A 101 3.74 -1.55 -20.95
N ASP A 102 4.10 -0.48 -20.26
CA ASP A 102 3.51 0.85 -20.41
C ASP A 102 4.55 1.71 -21.12
N GLN A 103 4.52 1.61 -22.45
CA GLN A 103 5.22 2.51 -23.36
C GLN A 103 4.76 3.96 -23.10
N SER A 104 5.46 4.68 -22.23
CA SER A 104 5.48 6.15 -22.24
C SER A 104 6.92 6.60 -22.10
N SER A 105 7.44 7.00 -23.25
CA SER A 105 8.73 7.63 -23.51
C SER A 105 9.08 8.78 -22.58
N GLU A 106 10.39 8.89 -22.32
CA GLU A 106 11.17 10.13 -22.21
C GLU A 106 10.78 11.06 -21.04
N ASP A 107 11.58 11.00 -19.97
CA ASP A 107 12.36 12.15 -19.48
C ASP A 107 13.10 11.72 -18.19
N GLU A 108 14.40 11.41 -18.31
CA GLU A 108 15.30 11.33 -17.15
C GLU A 108 15.57 12.75 -16.64
N GLU A 109 14.62 13.31 -15.89
CA GLU A 109 14.88 14.49 -15.08
C GLU A 109 15.65 14.06 -13.84
N THR A 110 16.95 14.34 -13.82
CA THR A 110 17.78 14.27 -12.62
C THR A 110 17.28 15.32 -11.64
N SER A 111 16.36 14.93 -10.75
CA SER A 111 15.86 15.81 -9.69
C SER A 111 16.91 15.91 -8.58
N ASP A 112 17.81 16.89 -8.69
CA ASP A 112 18.47 17.47 -7.51
C ASP A 112 17.38 18.12 -6.65
N SER A 113 17.00 17.43 -5.57
CA SER A 113 16.11 17.95 -4.55
C SER A 113 16.89 18.02 -3.24
N ASP A 114 17.69 19.08 -3.10
CA ASP A 114 18.02 19.62 -1.77
C ASP A 114 16.75 20.30 -1.24
N ASP A 115 15.87 19.52 -0.61
CA ASP A 115 14.82 20.05 0.26
C ASP A 115 15.08 19.48 1.66
N GLU A 116 15.82 20.24 2.45
CA GLU A 116 15.90 20.07 3.90
C GLU A 116 14.58 20.57 4.51
N ASP A 117 13.51 19.79 4.33
CA ASP A 117 12.30 19.94 5.16
C ASP A 117 12.52 19.13 6.44
N ASP A 118 13.03 19.83 7.46
CA ASP A 118 13.00 19.43 8.86
C ASP A 118 11.53 19.51 9.35
N ASP A 119 10.72 18.57 8.87
CA ASP A 119 9.43 18.27 9.50
C ASP A 119 9.74 17.53 10.81
N ASP A 120 9.86 18.32 11.88
CA ASP A 120 9.65 17.94 13.27
C ASP A 120 8.20 17.41 13.40
N ASP A 121 7.95 16.25 12.78
CA ASP A 121 6.73 15.48 12.98
C ASP A 121 6.89 14.89 14.38
N ASP A 122 6.22 15.51 15.35
CA ASP A 122 5.98 14.96 16.67
C ASP A 122 5.38 13.54 16.51
N ASP A 123 6.26 12.55 16.33
CA ASP A 123 5.96 11.14 16.48
C ASP A 123 5.67 10.93 17.97
N ASP A 124 4.48 11.34 18.37
CA ASP A 124 3.79 10.84 19.55
C ASP A 124 3.80 9.32 19.37
N GLY A 125 4.81 8.64 19.95
CA GLY A 125 5.19 7.23 19.81
C GLY A 125 4.06 6.26 20.14
N ARG A 126 2.99 6.35 19.36
CA ARG A 126 1.72 5.70 19.54
C ARG A 126 1.86 4.33 18.95
N GLU A 127 2.05 3.36 19.84
CA GLU A 127 2.14 1.96 19.51
C GLU A 127 0.95 1.55 18.60
N ILE A 128 1.27 1.21 17.35
CA ILE A 128 0.28 0.80 16.35
C ILE A 128 -0.15 -0.63 16.67
N ALA A 129 -1.12 -0.75 17.58
CA ALA A 129 -1.79 -2.02 17.89
C ALA A 129 -2.92 -2.29 16.88
N GLU A 130 -3.31 -3.56 16.75
CA GLU A 130 -4.36 -4.08 15.85
C GLU A 130 -5.68 -3.26 15.89
N LYS A 131 -5.99 -2.69 17.06
CA LYS A 131 -7.15 -1.84 17.32
C LYS A 131 -7.14 -0.46 16.62
N ASN A 132 -5.99 -0.02 16.13
CA ASN A 132 -5.79 1.31 15.52
C ASN A 132 -5.73 1.27 13.99
N LEU A 133 -5.77 0.09 13.36
CA LEU A 133 -5.82 -0.06 11.91
C LEU A 133 -7.28 0.06 11.42
N LYS A 134 -7.63 1.18 10.78
CA LYS A 134 -8.86 1.28 9.98
C LYS A 134 -8.59 0.67 8.61
N LEU A 135 -9.14 -0.51 8.34
CA LEU A 135 -9.19 -1.05 6.99
C LEU A 135 -10.38 -0.43 6.23
N PRO A 136 -10.24 -0.15 4.92
CA PRO A 136 -11.33 0.29 4.06
C PRO A 136 -12.40 -0.80 3.82
#